data_AF-A0AAN5CD05-F1
#
_entry.id   AF-A0AAN5CD05-F1
#
_cell.length_a   1.000
_cell.length_b   1.000
_cell.length_c   1.000
_cell.angle_alpha   90.00
_cell.angle_beta   90.00
_cell.angle_gamma   90.00
#
_symmetry.space_group_name_H-M   'P 1'
#
loop_
_entity.id
_entity.type
_entity.pdbx_description
1 polymer ?
#
loop_
_entity_poly.entity_id
_entity_poly.type
_entity_poly.pdbx_seq_one_letter_code
_entity_poly.pdbx_strand_id
1 'polypeptide(L)'
;MDSDEDVPKKYFLKVAKKEPVHPGVSIFMTDDGTIFYFQRTAQKLYVKSEEHEIDAHLPSSIDYICCQGNACYFTTTSKGQESIFKAEFSKSPQKSITVSHFRNITKEEIVHPWGICCHKRRGSTSFYRFGDNPDKDGIILERNEREREGMLICGIHKRHVWYVSKETFPSDSSPTIRKIGENEFEVKTLHWQLYLYYTFRQRDSHL
;
A
#
# COMPACT_ATOMS: atom_id res chain seq x y z
N MET A 1 31.26 3.72 -4.10
CA MET A 1 30.31 2.63 -4.35
C MET A 1 28.96 3.15 -3.92
N ASP A 2 28.17 3.63 -4.88
CA ASP A 2 26.75 3.89 -4.62
C ASP A 2 26.12 2.54 -4.32
N SER A 3 25.54 2.36 -3.13
CA SER A 3 24.80 1.16 -2.79
C SER A 3 23.64 1.00 -3.78
N ASP A 4 23.54 -0.17 -4.42
CA ASP A 4 22.51 -0.51 -5.42
C ASP A 4 21.05 -0.33 -4.91
N GLU A 5 20.84 -0.11 -3.61
CA GLU A 5 19.54 0.15 -2.99
C GLU A 5 18.90 1.51 -3.38
N ASP A 6 19.65 2.43 -3.99
CA ASP A 6 19.18 3.79 -4.29
C ASP A 6 18.56 3.94 -5.70
N VAL A 7 18.63 2.86 -6.51
CA VAL A 7 18.21 2.85 -7.93
C VAL A 7 16.70 2.99 -8.11
N PRO A 8 15.82 2.28 -7.37
CA PRO A 8 14.37 2.40 -7.57
C PRO A 8 13.85 3.79 -7.23
N LYS A 9 14.45 4.45 -6.23
CA LYS A 9 14.08 5.80 -5.77
C LYS A 9 14.47 6.88 -6.77
N LYS A 10 15.71 6.86 -7.27
CA LYS A 10 16.18 7.78 -8.32
C LYS A 10 15.37 7.59 -9.60
N TYR A 11 15.02 6.35 -9.95
CA TYR A 11 14.18 6.05 -11.12
C TYR A 11 12.76 6.59 -10.98
N PHE A 12 12.09 6.33 -9.85
CA PHE A 12 10.72 6.82 -9.63
C PHE A 12 10.64 8.36 -9.65
N LEU A 13 11.54 9.05 -8.95
CA LEU A 13 11.59 10.51 -8.98
C LEU A 13 11.90 11.05 -10.38
N LYS A 14 12.69 10.32 -11.17
CA LYS A 14 12.98 10.67 -12.57
C LYS A 14 11.76 10.44 -13.47
N VAL A 15 11.01 9.35 -13.29
CA VAL A 15 9.76 9.09 -14.03
C VAL A 15 8.69 10.12 -13.68
N ALA A 16 8.46 10.37 -12.38
CA ALA A 16 7.48 11.35 -11.91
C ALA A 16 7.81 12.80 -12.35
N LYS A 17 9.09 13.12 -12.60
CA LYS A 17 9.50 14.41 -13.15
C LYS A 17 9.40 14.50 -14.68
N LYS A 18 9.45 13.37 -15.39
CA LYS A 18 9.46 13.33 -16.85
C LYS A 18 8.08 13.24 -17.46
N GLU A 19 7.13 12.61 -16.77
CA GLU A 19 5.76 12.45 -17.27
C GLU A 19 4.80 13.24 -16.38
N PRO A 20 4.10 14.26 -16.90
CA PRO A 20 3.02 14.89 -16.16
C PRO A 20 1.96 13.84 -15.88
N VAL A 21 1.79 13.51 -14.61
CA VAL A 21 0.74 12.58 -14.17
C VAL A 21 -0.59 13.30 -14.36
N HIS A 22 -1.47 12.75 -15.21
CA HIS A 22 -2.79 13.32 -15.40
C HIS A 22 -3.54 13.40 -14.07
N PRO A 23 -4.30 14.49 -13.83
CA PRO A 23 -5.19 14.56 -12.67
C PRO A 23 -6.08 13.32 -12.58
N GLY A 24 -6.16 12.71 -11.40
CA GLY A 24 -6.96 11.50 -11.18
C GLY A 24 -6.26 10.17 -11.47
N VAL A 25 -4.97 10.18 -11.84
CA VAL A 25 -4.14 8.97 -11.94
C VAL A 25 -3.33 8.78 -10.67
N SER A 26 -3.47 7.60 -10.06
CA SER A 26 -2.61 7.13 -8.96
C SER A 26 -1.49 6.26 -9.51
N ILE A 27 -0.31 6.34 -8.90
CA ILE A 27 0.87 5.58 -9.32
C ILE A 27 1.30 4.66 -8.20
N PHE A 28 1.48 3.39 -8.53
CA PHE A 28 1.98 2.37 -7.64
C PHE A 28 3.20 1.73 -8.28
N MET A 29 4.26 1.48 -7.53
CA MET A 29 5.41 0.77 -8.07
C MET A 29 5.83 -0.34 -7.14
N THR A 30 6.09 -1.49 -7.76
CA THR A 30 6.48 -2.76 -7.17
C THR A 30 7.99 -2.82 -6.93
N ASP A 31 8.44 -3.86 -6.25
CA ASP A 31 9.84 -4.02 -5.84
C ASP A 31 10.79 -4.22 -7.03
N ASP A 32 10.32 -4.84 -8.12
CA ASP A 32 11.10 -4.97 -9.37
C ASP A 32 11.13 -3.70 -10.23
N GLY A 33 10.52 -2.61 -9.74
CA GLY A 33 10.44 -1.32 -10.42
C GLY A 33 9.31 -1.21 -11.43
N THR A 34 8.44 -2.21 -11.59
CA THR A 34 7.25 -2.08 -12.44
C THR A 34 6.30 -1.03 -11.87
N ILE A 35 5.87 -0.10 -12.72
CA ILE A 35 4.99 1.02 -12.37
C ILE A 35 3.58 0.76 -12.93
N PHE A 36 2.63 0.59 -12.02
CA PHE A 36 1.20 0.54 -12.30
C PHE A 36 0.58 1.92 -12.18
N TYR A 37 -0.22 2.27 -13.17
CA TYR A 37 -1.02 3.48 -13.22
C TYR A 37 -2.49 3.09 -13.05
N PHE A 38 -3.20 3.78 -12.16
CA PHE A 38 -4.62 3.55 -11.93
C PHE A 38 -5.41 4.84 -12.13
N GLN A 39 -6.30 4.84 -13.11
CA GLN A 39 -7.22 5.93 -13.38
C GLN A 39 -8.58 5.62 -12.76
N ARG A 40 -8.90 6.29 -11.64
CA ARG A 40 -10.08 5.97 -10.82
C ARG A 40 -11.41 6.20 -11.55
N THR A 41 -11.51 7.25 -12.35
CA THR A 41 -12.76 7.58 -13.08
C THR A 41 -13.06 6.55 -14.17
N ALA A 42 -12.04 6.07 -14.87
CA ALA A 42 -12.16 5.07 -15.93
C ALA A 42 -12.15 3.63 -15.41
N GLN A 43 -11.83 3.41 -14.13
CA GLN A 43 -11.55 2.08 -13.56
C GLN A 43 -10.54 1.32 -14.45
N LYS A 44 -9.42 1.99 -14.76
CA LYS A 44 -8.39 1.49 -15.67
C LYS A 44 -7.09 1.29 -14.91
N LEU A 45 -6.58 0.06 -14.87
CA LEU A 45 -5.26 -0.28 -14.37
C LEU A 45 -4.36 -0.64 -15.55
N TYR A 46 -3.19 -0.03 -15.65
CA TYR A 46 -2.29 -0.23 -16.78
C TYR A 46 -0.83 -0.05 -16.40
N VAL A 47 0.06 -0.56 -17.26
CA VAL A 47 1.51 -0.35 -17.19
C VAL A 47 1.93 0.31 -18.50
N LYS A 48 2.83 1.30 -18.41
CA LYS A 48 3.51 1.85 -19.59
C LYS A 48 4.80 1.10 -19.81
N SER A 49 4.99 0.54 -21.00
CA SER A 49 6.23 -0.13 -21.40
C SER A 49 6.64 0.34 -22.78
N GLU A 50 7.83 0.94 -22.87
CA GLU A 50 8.30 1.65 -24.08
C GLU A 50 7.30 2.76 -24.47
N GLU A 51 6.54 2.56 -25.55
CA GLU A 51 5.56 3.51 -26.09
C GLU A 51 4.12 2.99 -26.03
N HIS A 52 3.90 1.84 -25.38
CA HIS A 52 2.58 1.20 -25.32
C HIS A 52 2.02 1.20 -23.91
N GLU A 53 0.71 1.45 -23.83
CA GLU A 53 -0.10 1.17 -22.64
C GLU A 53 -0.59 -0.27 -22.71
N ILE A 54 -0.35 -1.01 -21.63
CA ILE A 54 -0.81 -2.38 -21.47
C ILE A 54 -1.86 -2.38 -20.37
N ASP A 55 -3.10 -2.57 -20.78
CA ASP A 55 -4.25 -2.47 -19.91
C ASP A 55 -4.58 -3.82 -19.28
N ALA A 56 -4.98 -3.78 -18.01
CA ALA A 56 -5.52 -4.94 -17.32
C ALA A 56 -7.03 -5.06 -17.59
N HIS A 57 -7.51 -6.28 -17.79
CA HIS A 57 -8.94 -6.56 -17.75
C HIS A 57 -9.39 -6.71 -16.29
N LEU A 58 -10.14 -5.72 -15.79
CA LEU A 58 -10.60 -5.72 -14.40
C LEU A 58 -11.92 -6.48 -14.24
N PRO A 59 -12.08 -7.28 -13.18
CA PRO A 59 -13.32 -8.04 -12.93
C PRO A 59 -14.48 -7.14 -12.46
N SER A 60 -14.17 -5.99 -11.85
CA SER A 60 -15.12 -5.01 -11.36
C SER A 60 -14.40 -3.70 -10.99
N SER A 61 -15.11 -2.74 -10.42
CA SER A 61 -14.54 -1.51 -9.86
C SER A 61 -13.61 -1.81 -8.69
N ILE A 62 -12.50 -1.06 -8.63
CA ILE A 62 -11.51 -1.12 -7.58
C ILE A 62 -11.86 -0.13 -6.46
N ASP A 63 -11.96 -0.67 -5.24
CA ASP A 63 -12.20 0.12 -4.03
C ASP A 63 -10.87 0.64 -3.46
N TYR A 64 -9.96 -0.29 -3.15
CA TYR A 64 -8.61 -0.06 -2.63
C TYR A 64 -7.55 -0.75 -3.48
N ILE A 65 -6.34 -0.18 -3.53
CA ILE A 65 -5.22 -0.68 -4.34
C ILE A 65 -3.89 -0.39 -3.65
N CYS A 66 -2.95 -1.34 -3.74
CA CYS A 66 -1.58 -1.22 -3.23
C CYS A 66 -0.61 -2.06 -4.08
N CYS A 67 0.70 -1.89 -3.86
CA CYS A 67 1.71 -2.82 -4.36
C CYS A 67 2.41 -3.50 -3.20
N GLN A 68 2.70 -4.79 -3.38
CA GLN A 68 3.46 -5.61 -2.43
C GLN A 68 4.28 -6.63 -3.24
N GLY A 69 5.59 -6.69 -2.99
CA GLY A 69 6.46 -7.52 -3.80
C GLY A 69 6.42 -7.08 -5.26
N ASN A 70 6.35 -8.04 -6.17
CA ASN A 70 6.29 -7.82 -7.61
C ASN A 70 4.86 -7.77 -8.17
N ALA A 71 3.87 -7.47 -7.32
CA ALA A 71 2.46 -7.48 -7.70
C ALA A 71 1.70 -6.27 -7.14
N CYS A 72 0.64 -5.92 -7.86
CA CYS A 72 -0.37 -4.97 -7.43
C CYS A 72 -1.56 -5.74 -6.88
N TYR A 73 -2.05 -5.38 -5.69
CA TYR A 73 -3.22 -5.99 -5.08
C TYR A 73 -4.33 -4.96 -4.96
N PHE A 74 -5.57 -5.39 -5.15
CA PHE A 74 -6.71 -4.50 -5.05
C PHE A 74 -7.96 -5.23 -4.60
N THR A 75 -8.89 -4.49 -4.00
CA THR A 75 -10.20 -5.01 -3.61
C THR A 75 -11.25 -4.63 -4.63
N THR A 76 -12.22 -5.52 -4.81
CA THR A 76 -13.42 -5.25 -5.58
C THR A 76 -14.64 -5.77 -4.85
N THR A 77 -15.76 -5.07 -5.00
CA THR A 77 -17.07 -5.51 -4.53
C THR A 77 -17.96 -5.88 -5.70
N SER A 78 -18.33 -7.16 -5.83
CA SER A 78 -19.23 -7.62 -6.89
C SER A 78 -20.33 -8.48 -6.31
N LYS A 79 -21.59 -8.13 -6.63
CA LYS A 79 -22.80 -8.81 -6.13
C LYS A 79 -22.82 -8.99 -4.60
N GLY A 80 -22.30 -8.01 -3.86
CA GLY A 80 -22.24 -8.04 -2.39
C GLY A 80 -21.13 -8.90 -1.79
N GLN A 81 -20.24 -9.46 -2.60
CA GLN A 81 -19.05 -10.17 -2.15
C GLN A 81 -17.80 -9.31 -2.37
N GLU A 82 -17.05 -9.09 -1.29
CA GLU A 82 -15.74 -8.43 -1.31
C GLU A 82 -14.64 -9.47 -1.53
N SER A 83 -13.72 -9.15 -2.44
CA SER A 83 -12.58 -10.02 -2.80
C SER A 83 -11.32 -9.20 -3.05
N ILE A 84 -10.17 -9.81 -2.78
CA ILE A 84 -8.86 -9.31 -3.16
C ILE A 84 -8.44 -9.99 -4.45
N PHE A 85 -7.98 -9.20 -5.41
CA PHE A 85 -7.37 -9.62 -6.65
C PHE A 85 -5.90 -9.22 -6.69
N LYS A 86 -5.14 -9.94 -7.49
CA LYS A 86 -3.71 -9.74 -7.73
C LYS A 86 -3.50 -9.44 -9.21
N ALA A 87 -2.75 -8.39 -9.51
CA ALA A 87 -2.29 -8.03 -10.84
C ALA A 87 -0.77 -8.17 -10.92
N GLU A 88 -0.30 -8.95 -11.88
CA GLU A 88 1.12 -9.19 -12.15
C GLU A 88 1.45 -8.78 -13.58
N PHE A 89 2.55 -8.07 -13.76
CA PHE A 89 3.03 -7.69 -15.08
C PHE A 89 4.08 -8.68 -15.56
N SER A 90 3.79 -9.40 -16.64
CA SER A 90 4.78 -10.23 -17.30
C SER A 90 5.52 -9.41 -18.36
N LYS A 91 6.85 -9.45 -18.37
CA LYS A 91 7.69 -8.80 -19.39
C LYS A 91 7.96 -9.71 -20.60
N SER A 92 7.69 -11.02 -20.48
CA SER A 92 8.04 -12.04 -21.48
C SER A 92 7.14 -13.28 -21.36
N PRO A 93 6.77 -13.97 -22.45
CA PRO A 93 7.14 -13.68 -23.85
C PRO A 93 6.32 -12.55 -24.48
N GLN A 94 5.11 -12.29 -23.97
CA GLN A 94 4.27 -11.18 -24.40
C GLN A 94 3.97 -10.30 -23.19
N LYS A 95 4.19 -8.99 -23.33
CA LYS A 95 3.95 -8.05 -22.25
C LYS A 95 2.44 -8.01 -21.94
N SER A 96 2.07 -8.36 -20.72
CA SER A 96 0.66 -8.44 -20.32
C SER A 96 0.51 -8.23 -18.82
N ILE A 97 -0.66 -7.75 -18.41
CA ILE A 97 -1.06 -7.74 -17.00
C ILE A 97 -2.03 -8.90 -16.79
N THR A 98 -1.64 -9.88 -15.99
CA THR A 98 -2.53 -10.96 -15.56
C THR A 98 -3.21 -10.56 -14.26
N VAL A 99 -4.54 -10.53 -14.29
CA VAL A 99 -5.38 -10.33 -13.10
C VAL A 99 -5.94 -11.68 -12.66
N SER A 100 -5.70 -12.05 -11.41
CA SER A 100 -6.19 -13.29 -10.82
C SER A 100 -6.91 -13.01 -9.50
N HIS A 101 -7.92 -13.82 -9.19
CA HIS A 101 -8.55 -13.83 -7.86
C HIS A 101 -7.51 -14.34 -6.84
N PHE A 102 -7.30 -13.59 -5.76
CA PHE A 102 -6.37 -13.98 -4.71
C PHE A 102 -7.11 -14.68 -3.56
N ARG A 103 -8.10 -14.00 -2.98
CA ARG A 103 -8.97 -14.56 -1.93
C ARG A 103 -10.22 -13.71 -1.72
N ASN A 104 -11.20 -14.29 -1.03
CA ASN A 104 -12.35 -13.53 -0.53
C ASN A 104 -11.98 -12.80 0.77
N ILE A 105 -12.63 -11.67 1.02
CA ILE A 105 -12.62 -10.99 2.31
C ILE A 105 -13.75 -11.59 3.16
N THR A 106 -13.42 -11.98 4.39
CA THR A 106 -14.37 -12.54 5.36
C THR A 106 -15.14 -11.45 6.09
N LYS A 107 -16.25 -11.79 6.74
CA LYS A 107 -17.11 -10.81 7.42
C LYS A 107 -16.46 -10.18 8.64
N GLU A 108 -15.48 -10.86 9.21
CA GLU A 108 -14.72 -10.45 10.38
C GLU A 108 -13.46 -9.64 10.00
N GLU A 109 -13.21 -9.46 8.70
CA GLU A 109 -12.13 -8.63 8.17
C GLU A 109 -12.60 -7.20 7.93
N ILE A 110 -11.73 -6.25 8.25
CA ILE A 110 -11.89 -4.85 7.90
C ILE A 110 -10.73 -4.49 6.97
N VAL A 111 -11.07 -3.96 5.80
CA VAL A 111 -10.10 -3.43 4.85
C VAL A 111 -9.85 -1.96 5.16
N HIS A 112 -8.58 -1.63 5.34
CA HIS A 112 -8.10 -0.26 5.45
C HIS A 112 -7.46 0.18 4.13
N PRO A 113 -7.32 1.50 3.90
CA PRO A 113 -6.53 1.99 2.78
C PRO A 113 -5.07 1.48 2.85
N TRP A 114 -4.33 1.68 1.76
CA TRP A 114 -2.92 1.27 1.65
C TRP A 114 -2.68 -0.26 1.66
N GLY A 115 -3.72 -1.05 1.41
CA GLY A 115 -3.56 -2.49 1.24
C GLY A 115 -3.43 -3.26 2.54
N ILE A 116 -4.08 -2.77 3.60
CA ILE A 116 -3.98 -3.34 4.94
C ILE A 116 -5.33 -3.93 5.31
N CYS A 117 -5.31 -5.14 5.86
CA CYS A 117 -6.47 -5.79 6.45
C CYS A 117 -6.26 -5.89 7.95
N CYS A 118 -7.35 -5.86 8.71
CA CYS A 118 -7.34 -6.36 10.07
C CYS A 118 -8.44 -7.40 10.28
N HIS A 119 -8.16 -8.36 11.15
CA HIS A 119 -9.09 -9.42 11.53
C HIS A 119 -9.22 -9.44 13.05
N LYS A 120 -10.45 -9.34 13.55
CA LYS A 120 -10.75 -9.37 14.98
C LYS A 120 -11.22 -10.77 15.39
N ARG A 121 -10.47 -11.44 16.27
CA ARG A 121 -10.83 -12.77 16.78
C ARG A 121 -10.54 -12.87 18.28
N ARG A 122 -11.57 -13.23 19.06
CA ARG A 122 -11.46 -13.51 20.52
C ARG A 122 -10.75 -12.39 21.32
N GLY A 123 -11.06 -11.13 21.00
CA GLY A 123 -10.48 -9.97 21.69
C GLY A 123 -9.07 -9.57 21.22
N SER A 124 -8.48 -10.30 20.27
CA SER A 124 -7.24 -9.92 19.60
C SER A 124 -7.53 -9.31 18.24
N THR A 125 -6.74 -8.31 17.84
CA THR A 125 -6.76 -7.76 16.47
C THR A 125 -5.45 -8.12 15.79
N SER A 126 -5.55 -8.79 14.64
CA SER A 126 -4.41 -9.12 13.78
C SER A 126 -4.39 -8.20 12.57
N PHE A 127 -3.24 -7.63 12.23
CA PHE A 127 -3.03 -6.76 11.06
C PHE A 127 -2.10 -7.41 10.04
N TYR A 128 -2.42 -7.32 8.76
CA TYR A 128 -1.63 -7.91 7.67
C TYR A 128 -1.91 -7.17 6.36
N ARG A 129 -1.07 -7.41 5.34
CA ARG A 129 -1.23 -6.79 4.03
C ARG A 129 -2.12 -7.63 3.12
N PHE A 130 -2.57 -7.08 2.00
CA PHE A 130 -3.43 -7.80 1.04
C PHE A 130 -2.83 -9.11 0.55
N GLY A 131 -1.52 -9.14 0.28
CA GLY A 131 -0.81 -10.33 -0.21
C GLY A 131 -0.33 -11.29 0.87
N ASP A 132 -0.55 -10.97 2.14
CA ASP A 132 -0.12 -11.79 3.28
C ASP A 132 -1.14 -12.90 3.58
N ASN A 133 -0.67 -14.00 4.18
CA ASN A 133 -1.56 -15.02 4.75
C ASN A 133 -2.00 -14.57 6.16
N PRO A 134 -3.31 -14.37 6.42
CA PRO A 134 -3.78 -13.85 7.70
C PRO A 134 -3.39 -14.69 8.92
N ASP A 135 -3.30 -16.03 8.75
CA ASP A 135 -3.01 -16.97 9.84
C ASP A 135 -1.51 -17.09 10.14
N LYS A 136 -0.65 -16.77 9.17
CA LYS A 136 0.80 -16.92 9.30
C LYS A 136 1.53 -15.60 9.47
N ASP A 137 1.09 -14.60 8.74
CA ASP A 137 1.78 -13.32 8.59
C ASP A 137 1.12 -12.21 9.42
N GLY A 138 -0.04 -12.46 10.03
CA GLY A 138 -0.74 -11.51 10.90
C GLY A 138 0.11 -10.99 12.06
N ILE A 139 0.13 -9.68 12.27
CA ILE A 139 0.69 -9.02 13.45
C ILE A 139 -0.41 -8.90 14.48
N ILE A 140 -0.36 -9.73 15.51
CA ILE A 140 -1.30 -9.68 16.62
C ILE A 140 -0.89 -8.53 17.54
N LEU A 141 -1.85 -7.67 17.85
CA LEU A 141 -1.65 -6.58 18.78
C LEU A 141 -2.50 -6.81 20.03
N GLU A 142 -1.84 -6.84 21.19
CA GLU A 142 -2.44 -7.17 22.49
C GLU A 142 -3.10 -5.97 23.20
N ARG A 143 -2.90 -4.75 22.67
CA ARG A 143 -3.28 -3.49 23.35
C ARG A 143 -4.73 -3.05 23.16
N ASN A 144 -5.17 -2.22 24.11
CA ASN A 144 -6.49 -1.59 24.16
C ASN A 144 -6.70 -0.60 23.00
N GLU A 145 -7.81 -0.74 22.27
CA GLU A 145 -8.21 0.13 21.16
C GLU A 145 -8.21 1.63 21.52
N ARG A 146 -8.41 1.97 22.80
CA ARG A 146 -8.36 3.36 23.29
C ARG A 146 -7.03 4.07 23.02
N GLU A 147 -5.89 3.36 23.06
CA GLU A 147 -4.59 4.00 22.81
C GLU A 147 -4.40 4.37 21.33
N ARG A 148 -5.22 3.80 20.43
CA ARG A 148 -5.22 4.08 19.00
C ARG A 148 -6.33 5.05 18.58
N GLU A 149 -7.10 5.55 19.53
CA GLU A 149 -8.20 6.47 19.25
C GLU A 149 -7.65 7.74 18.56
N GLY A 150 -8.24 8.08 17.41
CA GLY A 150 -7.78 9.21 16.59
C GLY A 150 -6.55 8.93 15.71
N MET A 151 -6.00 7.71 15.72
CA MET A 151 -4.89 7.32 14.84
C MET A 151 -5.39 6.63 13.57
N LEU A 152 -4.74 6.90 12.44
CA LEU A 152 -5.00 6.24 11.16
C LEU A 152 -3.88 5.25 10.86
N ILE A 153 -4.22 3.98 10.66
CA ILE A 153 -3.25 3.00 10.18
C ILE A 153 -2.73 3.42 8.80
N CYS A 154 -1.41 3.37 8.58
CA CYS A 154 -0.80 3.88 7.35
C CYS A 154 0.10 2.87 6.63
N GLY A 155 0.48 1.78 7.30
CA GLY A 155 1.30 0.74 6.68
C GLY A 155 1.73 -0.35 7.64
N ILE A 156 2.30 -1.40 7.05
CA ILE A 156 3.00 -2.47 7.76
C ILE A 156 4.41 -2.54 7.18
N HIS A 157 5.43 -2.44 8.02
CA HIS A 157 6.82 -2.50 7.61
C HIS A 157 7.67 -3.21 8.66
N LYS A 158 8.54 -4.13 8.21
CA LYS A 158 9.41 -4.97 9.06
C LYS A 158 8.67 -5.53 10.28
N ARG A 159 7.48 -6.10 10.09
CA ARG A 159 6.62 -6.69 11.16
C ARG A 159 6.05 -5.69 12.18
N HIS A 160 6.10 -4.40 11.88
CA HIS A 160 5.48 -3.36 12.72
C HIS A 160 4.31 -2.69 11.98
N VAL A 161 3.25 -2.41 12.74
CA VAL A 161 2.11 -1.61 12.29
C VAL A 161 2.41 -0.14 12.55
N TRP A 162 2.20 0.68 11.53
CA TRP A 162 2.44 2.11 11.58
C TRP A 162 1.13 2.86 11.55
N TYR A 163 1.06 3.87 12.40
CA TYR A 163 -0.06 4.78 12.53
C TYR A 163 0.38 6.21 12.24
N VAL A 164 -0.55 7.03 11.78
CA VAL A 164 -0.41 8.48 11.66
C VAL A 164 -1.45 9.13 12.53
N SER A 165 -1.04 10.11 13.34
CA SER A 165 -1.94 11.00 14.06
C SER A 165 -1.67 12.45 13.68
N LYS A 166 -2.74 13.24 13.72
CA LYS A 166 -2.66 14.68 13.50
C LYS A 166 -2.26 15.34 14.82
N GLU A 167 -1.16 16.08 14.79
CA GLU A 167 -0.78 16.92 15.93
C GLU A 167 -0.80 18.39 15.49
N THR A 168 -1.37 19.24 16.34
CA THR A 168 -1.33 20.69 16.15
C THR A 168 0.01 21.19 16.66
N PHE A 169 1.00 21.19 15.78
CA PHE A 169 2.28 21.82 16.04
C PHE A 169 2.35 23.24 15.43
N PRO A 170 3.32 24.06 15.86
CA PRO A 170 3.81 25.16 15.04
C PRO A 170 4.22 24.63 13.66
N SER A 171 4.00 25.42 12.60
CA SER A 171 4.20 25.02 11.18
C SER A 171 5.58 24.43 10.84
N ASP A 172 6.57 24.62 11.71
CA ASP A 172 7.97 24.29 11.46
C ASP A 172 8.44 23.01 12.20
N SER A 173 7.54 22.28 12.86
CA SER A 173 7.91 21.03 13.53
C SER A 173 8.13 19.89 12.53
N SER A 174 9.22 19.15 12.70
CA SER A 174 9.46 17.89 11.97
C SER A 174 8.53 16.77 12.48
N PRO A 175 8.18 15.78 11.64
CA PRO A 175 7.43 14.61 12.09
C PRO A 175 8.17 13.87 13.21
N THR A 176 7.44 13.46 14.24
CA THR A 176 8.00 12.67 15.35
C THR A 176 7.50 11.24 15.29
N ILE A 177 8.37 10.28 15.58
CA ILE A 177 8.03 8.86 15.67
C ILE A 177 8.02 8.44 17.14
N ARG A 178 6.95 7.79 17.57
CA ARG A 178 6.80 7.24 18.92
C ARG A 178 6.51 5.75 18.84
N LYS A 179 7.23 4.93 19.60
CA LYS A 179 6.86 3.53 19.82
C LYS A 179 5.67 3.50 20.78
N ILE A 180 4.54 2.97 20.32
CA ILE A 180 3.29 2.90 21.11
C ILE A 180 2.93 1.47 21.50
N GLY A 181 3.66 0.47 21.02
CA GLY A 181 3.48 -0.93 21.37
C GLY A 181 4.71 -1.72 20.96
N GLU A 182 4.75 -3.02 21.27
CA GLU A 182 5.90 -3.86 20.89
C GLU A 182 6.15 -3.83 19.39
N ASN A 183 5.07 -4.00 18.61
CA ASN A 183 5.05 -4.03 17.15
C ASN A 183 4.33 -2.81 16.56
N GLU A 184 4.29 -1.68 17.27
CA GLU A 184 3.47 -0.53 16.89
C GLU A 184 4.22 0.80 17.00
N PHE A 185 4.14 1.60 15.94
CA PHE A 185 4.69 2.94 15.88
C PHE A 185 3.64 3.96 15.45
N GLU A 186 3.71 5.13 16.05
CA GLU A 186 2.94 6.30 15.66
C GLU A 186 3.86 7.35 15.05
N VAL A 187 3.43 7.93 13.95
CA VAL A 187 4.02 9.10 13.33
C VAL A 187 3.07 10.27 13.55
N LYS A 188 3.57 11.30 14.21
CA LYS A 188 2.82 12.54 14.37
C LYS A 188 3.24 13.55 13.32
N THR A 189 2.28 14.08 12.55
CA THR A 189 2.56 15.00 11.45
C THR A 189 1.41 15.99 11.23
N LEU A 190 1.74 17.20 10.75
CA LEU A 190 0.78 18.22 10.32
C LEU A 190 0.03 17.81 9.05
N HIS A 191 0.69 17.05 8.17
CA HIS A 191 0.19 16.69 6.85
C HIS A 191 0.17 15.17 6.66
N TRP A 192 -0.95 14.55 6.99
CA TRP A 192 -1.16 13.11 6.80
C TRP A 192 -0.96 12.67 5.33
N GLN A 193 -1.26 13.54 4.36
CA GLN A 193 -1.14 13.25 2.93
C GLN A 193 0.32 13.19 2.44
N LEU A 194 1.24 13.97 3.05
CA LEU A 194 2.64 14.03 2.61
C LEU A 194 3.47 12.85 3.13
N TYR A 195 3.16 12.33 4.32
CA TYR A 195 3.95 11.26 4.94
C TYR A 195 3.75 9.89 4.27
N LEU A 196 2.57 9.65 3.72
CA LEU A 196 2.21 8.43 2.99
C LEU A 196 3.03 8.25 1.70
N TYR A 197 3.52 9.35 1.11
CA TYR A 197 4.31 9.32 -0.12
C TYR A 197 5.82 9.07 0.13
N TYR A 198 6.33 9.46 1.31
CA TYR A 198 7.77 9.52 1.56
C TYR A 198 8.34 8.35 2.38
N THR A 199 7.57 7.72 3.26
CA THR A 199 8.20 7.04 4.41
C THR A 199 8.44 5.54 4.22
N PHE A 200 7.58 4.82 3.48
CA PHE A 200 7.81 3.39 3.26
C PHE A 200 8.85 3.06 2.20
N ARG A 201 9.39 4.06 1.48
CA ARG A 201 10.45 3.88 0.47
C ARG A 201 11.84 4.34 0.91
N GLN A 202 11.99 4.92 2.10
CA GLN A 202 13.24 5.60 2.48
C GLN A 202 14.08 4.91 3.56
N ARG A 203 13.66 3.77 4.14
CA ARG A 203 14.30 3.25 5.36
C ARG A 203 14.67 1.76 5.38
N ASP A 204 15.06 1.22 4.23
CA ASP A 204 15.78 -0.06 4.23
C ASP A 204 17.28 0.09 4.54
N SER A 205 17.85 1.29 4.52
CA SER A 205 19.30 1.46 4.69
C SER A 205 19.82 1.68 6.12
N HIS A 206 18.99 2.02 7.13
CA HIS A 206 19.52 2.42 8.45
C HIS A 206 18.65 2.07 9.69
N LEU A 207 17.99 0.91 9.72
CA LEU A 207 17.44 0.31 10.95
C LEU A 207 17.53 -1.22 10.89
#